data_AF-A0A849GJW4-F1
#
_entry.id   AF-A0A849GJW4-F1
#
_cell.length_a   1.000
_cell.length_b   1.000
_cell.length_c   1.000
_cell.angle_alpha   90.00
_cell.angle_beta   90.00
_cell.angle_gamma   90.00
#
_symmetry.space_group_name_H-M   'P 1'
#
loop_
_entity.id
_entity.type
_entity.pdbx_description
1 polymer ?
#
loop_
_entity_poly.entity_id
_entity_poly.type
_entity_poly.pdbx_seq_one_letter_code
_entity_poly.pdbx_strand_id
1 'polypeptide(L)'
;MHLPYRELSQRIAAICEGETDAVALMATIACEVHHADDRFDWTGFYRVVAPGLLKIGPYQGGHGCLVIPFEKGVCGAAAREGKTQIVPDVNDFP
;
A
#
# COMPACT_ATOMS: atom_id res chain seq x y z
N MET A 1 2.27 15.63 -10.82
CA MET A 1 0.89 15.52 -11.31
C MET A 1 -0.03 15.20 -10.12
N HIS A 2 -1.29 15.65 -10.15
CA HIS A 2 -2.32 15.22 -9.18
C HIS A 2 -3.56 14.76 -9.96
N LEU A 3 -3.79 13.45 -10.00
CA LEU A 3 -4.94 12.84 -10.65
C LEU A 3 -6.12 12.76 -9.67
N PRO A 4 -7.33 13.22 -10.03
CA PRO A 4 -8.49 13.13 -9.14
C PRO A 4 -8.81 11.67 -8.76
N TYR A 5 -9.13 11.41 -7.49
CA TYR A 5 -9.37 10.05 -7.00
C TYR A 5 -10.45 9.28 -7.77
N ARG A 6 -11.50 9.96 -8.26
CA ARG A 6 -12.53 9.32 -9.09
C ARG A 6 -11.92 8.75 -10.37
N GLU A 7 -11.10 9.54 -11.07
CA GLU A 7 -10.46 9.14 -12.32
C GLU A 7 -9.42 8.03 -12.08
N LEU A 8 -8.61 8.16 -11.02
CA LEU A 8 -7.69 7.10 -10.59
C LEU A 8 -8.41 5.77 -10.34
N SER A 9 -9.53 5.80 -9.62
CA SER A 9 -10.30 4.59 -9.31
C SER A 9 -10.89 3.92 -10.55
N GLN A 10 -11.39 4.71 -11.50
CA GLN A 10 -11.92 4.22 -12.77
C GLN A 10 -10.82 3.61 -13.64
N ARG A 11 -9.65 4.25 -13.68
CA ARG A 11 -8.49 3.77 -14.44
C ARG A 11 -7.97 2.45 -13.88
N ILE A 12 -7.80 2.36 -12.56
CA ILE A 12 -7.39 1.11 -11.90
C ILE A 12 -8.40 0.00 -12.18
N ALA A 13 -9.70 0.27 -12.05
CA ALA A 13 -10.74 -0.72 -12.31
C ALA A 13 -10.70 -1.25 -13.75
N ALA A 14 -10.50 -0.37 -14.74
CA ALA A 14 -10.43 -0.75 -16.15
C ALA A 14 -9.18 -1.57 -16.48
N ILE A 15 -8.00 -1.20 -15.95
CA ILE A 15 -6.75 -1.92 -16.22
C ILE A 15 -6.73 -3.29 -15.53
N CYS A 16 -7.34 -3.41 -14.36
CA CYS A 16 -7.41 -4.66 -13.60
C CYS A 16 -8.57 -5.58 -14.04
N GLU A 17 -9.40 -5.16 -15.00
CA GLU A 17 -10.58 -5.93 -15.40
C GLU A 17 -10.18 -7.31 -15.96
N GLY A 18 -10.76 -8.37 -15.38
CA GLY A 18 -10.52 -9.76 -15.81
C GLY A 18 -9.21 -10.38 -15.32
N GLU A 19 -8.32 -9.62 -14.68
CA GLU A 19 -7.10 -10.17 -14.08
C GLU A 19 -7.38 -10.80 -12.72
N THR A 20 -6.71 -11.92 -12.43
CA THR A 20 -6.90 -12.71 -11.21
C THR A 20 -5.60 -12.97 -10.46
N ASP A 21 -4.43 -12.76 -11.09
CA ASP A 21 -3.14 -12.87 -10.43
C ASP A 21 -2.94 -11.71 -9.45
N ALA A 22 -2.89 -12.05 -8.17
CA ALA A 22 -2.79 -11.06 -7.10
C ALA A 22 -1.50 -10.23 -7.18
N VAL A 23 -0.40 -10.78 -7.71
CA VAL A 23 0.88 -10.07 -7.83
C VAL A 23 0.79 -9.03 -8.95
N ALA A 24 0.25 -9.38 -10.11
CA ALA A 24 -0.01 -8.47 -11.22
C ALA A 24 -0.95 -7.33 -10.80
N LEU A 25 -2.03 -7.65 -10.08
CA LEU A 25 -2.97 -6.67 -9.54
C LEU A 25 -2.29 -5.70 -8.57
N MET A 26 -1.59 -6.20 -7.55
CA MET A 26 -0.88 -5.36 -6.58
C MET A 26 0.19 -4.49 -7.26
N ALA A 27 0.95 -5.03 -8.21
CA ALA A 27 1.98 -4.27 -8.93
C ALA A 27 1.37 -3.12 -9.74
N THR A 28 0.28 -3.41 -10.44
CA THR A 28 -0.44 -2.42 -11.27
C THR A 28 -1.06 -1.32 -10.40
N ILE A 29 -1.75 -1.69 -9.32
CA ILE A 29 -2.37 -0.73 -8.41
C ILE A 29 -1.30 0.15 -7.74
N ALA A 30 -0.18 -0.43 -7.28
CA ALA A 30 0.91 0.35 -6.68
C ALA A 30 1.49 1.36 -7.68
N CYS A 31 1.65 0.97 -8.95
CA CYS A 31 2.11 1.85 -10.02
C CYS A 31 1.15 3.02 -10.26
N GLU A 32 -0.14 2.74 -10.43
CA GLU A 32 -1.15 3.75 -10.73
C GLU A 32 -1.32 4.74 -9.57
N VAL A 33 -1.36 4.24 -8.32
CA VAL A 33 -1.50 5.11 -7.15
C VAL A 33 -0.24 5.96 -6.94
N HIS A 34 0.96 5.40 -7.07
CA HIS A 34 2.20 6.14 -6.84
C HIS A 34 2.35 7.33 -7.79
N HIS A 35 2.07 7.13 -9.08
CA HIS A 35 2.21 8.18 -10.09
C HIS A 35 0.99 9.11 -10.17
N ALA A 36 -0.07 8.85 -9.41
CA ALA A 36 -1.25 9.72 -9.38
C ALA A 36 -0.98 11.03 -8.62
N ASP A 37 -0.03 11.06 -7.69
CA ASP A 37 0.26 12.23 -6.86
C ASP A 37 1.76 12.31 -6.53
N ASP A 38 2.40 13.44 -6.86
CA ASP A 38 3.83 13.65 -6.59
C ASP A 38 4.18 13.65 -5.10
N ARG A 39 3.19 13.75 -4.20
CA ARG A 39 3.40 13.72 -2.74
C ARG A 39 3.65 12.31 -2.20
N PHE A 40 3.48 11.27 -2.99
CA PHE A 40 3.69 9.90 -2.53
C PHE A 40 5.15 9.49 -2.67
N ASP A 41 5.86 9.40 -1.55
CA ASP A 41 7.25 8.91 -1.52
C ASP A 41 7.35 7.38 -1.59
N TRP A 42 6.32 6.68 -1.14
CA TRP A 42 6.23 5.22 -1.17
C TRP A 42 4.77 4.78 -1.30
N THR A 43 4.51 3.77 -2.11
CA THR A 43 3.16 3.21 -2.28
C THR A 43 3.26 1.73 -2.59
N GLY A 44 2.50 0.90 -1.89
CA GLY A 44 2.53 -0.53 -2.11
C GLY A 44 1.77 -1.32 -1.07
N PHE A 45 2.07 -2.62 -1.04
CA PHE A 45 1.34 -3.58 -0.23
C PHE A 45 2.24 -4.28 0.77
N TYR A 46 1.71 -4.50 1.97
CA TYR A 46 2.21 -5.48 2.92
C TYR A 46 1.15 -6.56 3.09
N ARG A 47 1.56 -7.83 3.06
CA ARG A 47 0.66 -8.97 3.12
C ARG A 47 0.86 -9.74 4.40
N VAL A 48 -0.24 -10.16 5.03
CA VAL A 48 -0.20 -11.15 6.11
C VAL A 48 0.22 -12.49 5.51
N VAL A 49 1.40 -12.99 5.90
CA VAL A 49 1.93 -14.27 5.39
C VAL A 49 1.99 -15.36 6.47
N ALA A 50 1.85 -14.95 7.73
CA ALA A 50 1.73 -15.82 8.90
C ALA A 50 1.01 -15.03 10.03
N PRO A 51 0.52 -15.68 11.09
CA PRO A 51 -0.07 -14.99 12.23
C PRO A 51 0.87 -13.92 12.79
N GLY A 52 0.40 -12.67 12.87
CA GLY A 52 1.17 -11.55 13.40
C GLY A 52 2.31 -11.05 12.51
N LEU A 53 2.43 -11.51 11.25
CA LEU A 53 3.58 -11.20 10.40
C LEU A 53 3.16 -10.66 9.03
N LEU A 54 3.63 -9.45 8.72
CA LEU A 54 3.55 -8.84 7.40
C LEU A 54 4.84 -9.05 6.62
N LYS A 55 4.73 -9.31 5.31
CA LYS A 55 5.83 -9.33 4.35
C LYS A 55 5.54 -8.38 3.19
N ILE A 56 6.57 -7.69 2.71
CA ILE A 56 6.44 -6.74 1.61
C ILE A 56 5.93 -7.45 0.34
N GLY A 57 4.92 -6.86 -0.29
CA GLY A 57 4.41 -7.21 -1.63
C GLY A 57 4.96 -6.25 -2.69
N PRO A 58 4.33 -6.16 -3.86
CA PRO A 58 4.68 -5.15 -4.87
C PRO A 58 4.54 -3.71 -4.33
N TYR A 59 5.47 -2.84 -4.71
CA TYR A 59 5.52 -1.43 -4.30
C TYR A 59 6.27 -0.57 -5.33
N GLN A 60 6.16 0.75 -5.16
CA GLN A 60 6.93 1.79 -5.83
C GLN A 60 7.56 2.72 -4.79
N GLY A 61 8.74 3.28 -5.11
CA GLY A 61 9.49 4.18 -4.23
C GLY A 61 10.75 3.55 -3.63
N GLY A 62 11.25 4.15 -2.54
CA GLY A 62 12.45 3.69 -1.82
C GLY A 62 12.29 2.30 -1.18
N HIS A 63 13.40 1.72 -0.70
CA HIS A 63 13.37 0.37 -0.12
C HIS A 63 12.47 0.30 1.14
N GLY A 64 11.47 -0.58 1.13
CA GLY A 64 10.65 -0.86 2.31
C GLY A 64 11.26 -1.95 3.21
N CYS A 65 10.82 -2.02 4.46
CA CYS A 65 11.14 -3.14 5.35
C CYS A 65 10.63 -4.45 4.73
N LEU A 66 11.47 -5.49 4.59
CA LEU A 66 11.02 -6.76 4.00
C LEU A 66 9.95 -7.46 4.86
N VAL A 67 10.01 -7.29 6.18
CA VAL A 67 9.16 -7.94 7.17
C VAL A 67 8.77 -6.92 8.24
N ILE A 68 7.49 -6.93 8.65
CA ILE A 68 6.95 -6.10 9.73
C ILE A 68 6.09 -6.97 10.66
N PRO A 69 6.46 -7.13 11.94
CA PRO A 69 5.59 -7.72 12.94
C PRO A 69 4.36 -6.84 13.25
N PHE A 70 3.22 -7.42 13.61
CA PHE A 70 1.99 -6.67 13.92
C PHE A 70 2.14 -5.68 15.08
N GLU A 71 3.06 -5.94 16.00
CA GLU A 71 3.34 -5.06 17.13
C GLU A 71 4.17 -3.83 16.78
N LYS A 72 4.67 -3.70 15.53
CA LYS A 72 5.57 -2.59 15.14
C LYS A 72 4.97 -1.66 14.09
N GLY A 73 5.05 -0.37 14.38
CA GLY A 73 4.83 0.72 13.44
C GLY A 73 3.41 0.80 12.87
N VAL A 74 3.23 1.73 11.93
CA VAL A 74 1.91 2.08 11.38
C VAL A 74 1.26 0.90 10.64
N CYS A 75 2.02 0.19 9.81
CA CYS A 75 1.52 -0.99 9.09
C CYS A 75 1.07 -2.11 10.05
N GLY A 76 1.82 -2.35 11.13
CA GLY A 76 1.46 -3.33 12.15
C GLY A 76 0.20 -2.94 12.91
N ALA A 77 0.07 -1.67 13.30
CA ALA A 77 -1.14 -1.14 13.93
C ALA A 77 -2.38 -1.30 13.04
N ALA A 78 -2.27 -0.96 11.75
CA ALA A 78 -3.34 -1.14 10.77
C ALA A 78 -3.79 -2.61 10.68
N ALA A 79 -2.84 -3.54 10.61
CA ALA A 79 -3.13 -4.97 10.51
C ALA A 79 -3.74 -5.55 11.79
N ARG A 80 -3.32 -5.07 12.97
CA ARG A 80 -3.85 -5.50 14.26
C ARG A 80 -5.26 -4.97 14.54
N GLU A 81 -5.52 -3.72 14.19
CA GLU A 81 -6.80 -3.05 14.49
C GLU A 81 -7.86 -3.24 13.41
N GLY A 82 -7.46 -3.62 12.19
CA GLY A 82 -8.36 -3.72 11.05
C GLY A 82 -8.95 -2.37 10.63
N LYS A 83 -8.21 -1.28 10.89
CA LYS A 83 -8.64 0.11 10.63
C LYS A 83 -7.57 0.87 9.87
N THR A 84 -8.00 1.76 8.97
CA THR A 84 -7.12 2.71 8.29
C THR A 84 -6.42 3.61 9.31
N GLN A 85 -5.11 3.74 9.17
CA GLN A 85 -4.28 4.60 10.01
C GLN A 85 -3.93 5.85 9.22
N ILE A 86 -4.30 7.03 9.71
CA ILE A 86 -3.91 8.33 9.15
C ILE A 86 -3.03 9.00 10.18
N VAL A 87 -1.74 9.08 9.90
CA VAL A 87 -0.71 9.54 10.83
C VAL A 87 -0.13 10.84 10.28
N PRO A 88 -0.44 12.01 10.89
CA PRO A 88 0.04 13.30 10.40
C PRO A 88 1.57 13.46 10.48
N ASP A 89 2.21 12.88 11.50
CA ASP A 89 3.66 12.80 11.64
C ASP A 89 4.05 11.42 12.14
N VAL A 90 4.87 10.71 11.36
CA VAL A 90 5.33 9.34 11.68
C VAL A 90 6.35 9.30 12.80
N ASN A 91 7.04 10.41 13.09
CA ASN A 91 8.03 10.47 14.18
C ASN A 91 7.37 10.49 15.56
N ASP A 92 6.11 10.93 15.62
CA ASP A 92 5.29 10.95 16.84
C ASP A 92 4.48 9.65 17.02
N PHE A 93 4.58 8.70 16.08
CA PHE A 93 3.83 7.46 16.14
C PHE A 93 4.47 6.47 17.13
N PRO A 94 3.72 5.96 18.12
CA PRO A 94 4.24 5.06 19.16
C PRO A 94 4.60 3.65 18.67
#